data_AF-A0A7C5WAE3-F1
#
_entry.id   AF-A0A7C5WAE3-F1
#
_cell.length_a   1.000
_cell.length_b   1.000
_cell.length_c   1.000
_cell.angle_alpha   90.00
_cell.angle_beta   90.00
_cell.angle_gamma   90.00
#
_symmetry.space_group_name_H-M   'P 1'
#
loop_
_entity.id
_entity.type
_entity.pdbx_description
1 polymer ?
#
loop_
_entity_poly.entity_id
_entity_poly.type
_entity_poly.pdbx_seq_one_letter_code
_entity_poly.pdbx_strand_id
1 'polypeptide(L)'
;MKLKRSIALRFFLVLTFSLLQGLTYAQFIGFEILNRSGRSTFEFEKVNNLVVVPVMLNNKLPLNFILDTGVRTTILTDRDISDLVSISYDRSVTIAGAG
;
A
#
# COMPACT_ATOMS: atom_id res chain seq x y z
N MET A 1 -1.48 47.84 22.86
CA MET A 1 -2.25 46.57 22.81
C MET A 1 -2.12 45.77 21.52
N LYS A 2 -2.14 46.38 20.31
CA LYS A 2 -2.15 45.65 19.02
C LYS A 2 -0.88 44.80 18.77
N LEU A 3 0.31 45.28 19.13
CA LEU A 3 1.58 44.58 18.90
C LEU A 3 1.78 43.34 19.79
N LYS A 4 1.41 43.41 21.07
CA LYS A 4 1.46 42.24 21.97
C LYS A 4 0.48 41.16 21.53
N ARG A 5 -0.69 41.56 21.02
CA ARG A 5 -1.70 40.64 20.47
C ARG A 5 -1.22 39.94 19.21
N SER A 6 -0.51 40.64 18.32
CA SER A 6 0.05 40.02 17.10
C SER A 6 1.21 39.06 17.40
N ILE A 7 2.04 39.36 18.41
CA ILE A 7 3.10 38.46 18.86
C ILE A 7 2.50 37.18 19.48
N ALA A 8 1.53 37.33 20.37
CA ALA A 8 0.85 36.18 20.98
C ALA A 8 0.15 35.29 19.93
N LEU A 9 -0.48 35.91 18.91
CA LEU A 9 -1.12 35.18 17.82
C LEU A 9 -0.11 34.38 16.98
N ARG A 10 1.05 34.97 16.66
CA ARG A 10 2.12 34.28 15.93
C ARG A 10 2.66 33.10 16.73
N PHE A 11 2.87 33.29 18.04
CA PHE A 11 3.33 32.22 18.92
C PHE A 11 2.31 31.07 18.99
N PHE A 12 1.02 31.39 19.11
CA PHE A 12 -0.06 30.40 19.07
C PHE A 12 -0.13 29.63 17.75
N LEU A 13 0.06 30.31 16.62
CA LEU A 13 0.11 29.66 15.29
C LEU A 13 1.30 28.71 15.16
N VAL A 14 2.49 29.13 15.60
CA VAL A 14 3.70 28.28 15.58
C VAL A 14 3.54 27.07 16.49
N LEU A 15 2.99 27.26 17.70
CA LEU A 15 2.73 26.17 18.64
C LEU A 15 1.74 25.16 18.05
N THR A 16 0.62 25.65 17.52
CA THR A 16 -0.40 24.79 16.88
C THR A 16 0.20 24.02 15.70
N PHE A 17 0.98 24.66 14.84
CA PHE A 17 1.64 24.00 13.72
C PHE A 17 2.65 22.94 14.17
N SER A 18 3.40 23.20 15.25
CA SER A 18 4.36 22.23 15.80
C SER A 18 3.70 20.99 16.41
N LEU A 19 2.51 21.12 16.99
CA LEU A 19 1.75 20.02 17.58
C LEU A 19 1.04 19.14 16.53
N LEU A 20 0.78 19.67 15.34
CA LEU A 20 0.05 18.98 14.27
C LEU A 20 0.92 18.00 13.45
N GLN A 21 2.25 18.02 13.59
CA GLN A 21 3.14 17.17 12.79
C GLN A 21 3.02 15.67 13.11
N GLY A 22 2.52 15.31 14.30
CA GLY A 22 2.34 13.90 14.70
C GLY A 22 1.19 13.16 14.00
N LEU A 23 0.39 13.86 13.18
CA LEU A 23 -0.76 13.27 12.48
C LEU A 23 -0.45 12.82 11.05
N THR A 24 0.74 13.15 10.53
CA THR A 24 1.13 12.76 9.17
C THR A 24 1.95 11.48 9.22
N TYR A 25 1.43 10.41 8.64
CA TYR A 25 2.21 9.22 8.33
C TYR A 25 2.78 9.37 6.92
N ALA A 26 4.08 9.20 6.75
CA ALA A 26 4.67 9.07 5.42
C ALA A 26 4.25 7.72 4.82
N GLN A 27 3.73 7.73 3.59
CA GLN A 27 3.47 6.50 2.87
C GLN A 27 4.79 5.85 2.43
N PHE A 28 5.00 4.58 2.78
CA PHE A 28 6.11 3.81 2.25
C PHE A 28 5.83 3.49 0.78
N ILE A 29 6.70 3.95 -0.12
CA ILE A 29 6.62 3.64 -1.54
C ILE A 29 7.75 2.66 -1.86
N GLY A 30 7.38 1.44 -2.22
CA GLY A 30 8.32 0.39 -2.62
C GLY A 30 8.00 -0.95 -1.98
N PHE A 31 9.01 -1.81 -1.91
CA PHE A 31 8.95 -3.08 -1.20
C PHE A 31 10.02 -3.10 -0.12
N GLU A 32 9.73 -3.79 0.99
CA GLU A 32 10.68 -4.04 2.05
C GLU A 32 10.81 -5.55 2.25
N ILE A 33 12.05 -6.04 2.29
CA ILE A 33 12.33 -7.37 2.81
C ILE A 33 12.50 -7.21 4.31
N LEU A 34 11.51 -7.67 5.09
CA LEU A 34 11.50 -7.52 6.56
C LEU A 34 12.76 -8.07 7.24
N ASN A 35 13.44 -9.01 6.59
CA ASN A 35 14.66 -9.61 7.10
C ASN A 35 15.87 -8.83 6.58
N ARG A 36 16.76 -8.37 7.48
CA ARG A 36 18.01 -7.65 7.16
C ARG A 36 19.03 -8.45 6.33
N SER A 37 18.67 -9.65 5.90
CA SER A 37 19.46 -10.58 5.10
C SER A 37 19.50 -10.24 3.60
N GLY A 38 18.71 -9.26 3.13
CA GLY A 38 18.61 -8.91 1.70
C GLY A 38 18.00 -10.02 0.82
N ARG A 39 17.49 -11.09 1.45
CA ARG A 39 16.85 -12.25 0.81
C ARG A 39 15.75 -12.77 1.73
N SER A 40 14.62 -13.14 1.14
CA SER A 40 13.53 -13.84 1.80
C SER A 40 13.22 -15.14 1.07
N THR A 41 12.80 -16.15 1.83
CA THR A 41 12.30 -17.44 1.33
C THR A 41 10.90 -17.64 1.88
N PHE A 42 9.98 -18.09 1.03
CA PHE A 42 8.60 -18.36 1.40
C PHE A 42 8.14 -19.68 0.79
N GLU A 43 7.14 -20.29 1.42
CA GLU A 43 6.51 -21.50 0.91
C GLU A 43 5.55 -21.15 -0.23
N PHE A 44 5.42 -22.08 -1.18
CA PHE A 44 4.46 -21.98 -2.27
C PHE A 44 3.87 -23.36 -2.55
N GLU A 45 2.66 -23.37 -3.07
CA GLU A 45 2.00 -24.58 -3.53
C GLU A 45 2.23 -24.75 -5.03
N LYS A 46 2.58 -25.96 -5.45
CA LYS A 46 2.62 -26.32 -6.86
C LYS A 46 1.30 -26.97 -7.25
N VAL A 47 0.48 -26.24 -7.99
CA VAL A 47 -0.78 -26.75 -8.57
C VAL A 47 -0.56 -26.93 -10.06
N ASN A 48 -0.44 -28.18 -10.51
CA ASN A 48 0.00 -28.53 -11.88
C ASN A 48 1.37 -27.93 -12.20
N ASN A 49 1.44 -27.01 -13.16
CA ASN A 49 2.63 -26.27 -13.57
C ASN A 49 2.66 -24.84 -13.01
N LEU A 50 1.72 -24.47 -12.14
CA LEU A 50 1.62 -23.14 -11.55
C LEU A 50 2.27 -23.08 -10.17
N VAL A 51 2.98 -21.98 -9.92
CA VAL A 51 3.50 -21.62 -8.59
C VAL A 51 2.46 -20.72 -7.93
N VAL A 52 1.79 -21.23 -6.91
CA VAL A 52 0.74 -20.53 -6.17
C VAL A 52 1.31 -20.05 -4.84
N VAL A 53 1.26 -18.74 -4.60
CA VAL A 53 1.85 -18.08 -3.44
C VAL A 53 0.73 -17.50 -2.58
N PRO A 54 0.65 -17.84 -1.29
CA PRO A 54 -0.26 -17.19 -0.36
C PRO A 54 0.23 -15.77 -0.05
N VAL A 55 -0.65 -14.79 -0.17
CA VAL A 55 -0.35 -13.36 0.04
C VAL A 55 -1.40 -12.75 0.96
N MET A 56 -0.96 -11.87 1.87
CA MET A 56 -1.84 -11.09 2.72
C MET A 56 -2.01 -9.68 2.14
N LEU A 57 -3.13 -9.42 1.46
CA LEU A 57 -3.43 -8.12 0.87
C LEU A 57 -3.82 -7.12 1.98
N ASN A 58 -3.14 -5.97 1.99
CA ASN A 58 -3.39 -4.87 2.93
C ASN A 58 -3.50 -5.32 4.40
N ASN A 59 -2.70 -6.30 4.81
CA ASN A 59 -2.66 -6.88 6.16
C ASN A 59 -4.01 -7.46 6.66
N LYS A 60 -4.96 -7.75 5.76
CA LYS A 60 -6.32 -8.13 6.13
C LYS A 60 -6.85 -9.34 5.38
N LEU A 61 -6.55 -9.46 4.09
CA LEU A 61 -7.21 -10.44 3.24
C LEU A 61 -6.21 -11.47 2.71
N PRO A 62 -6.29 -12.74 3.16
CA PRO A 62 -5.51 -13.82 2.58
C PRO A 62 -6.01 -14.13 1.17
N LEU A 63 -5.11 -14.17 0.20
CA LEU A 63 -5.37 -14.49 -1.20
C LEU A 63 -4.29 -15.43 -1.73
N ASN A 64 -4.62 -16.19 -2.77
CA ASN A 64 -3.67 -17.00 -3.51
C ASN A 64 -3.35 -16.33 -4.84
N PHE A 65 -2.07 -16.08 -5.09
CA PHE A 65 -1.59 -15.51 -6.34
C PHE A 65 -0.82 -16.54 -7.15
N ILE A 66 -1.02 -16.53 -8.46
CA ILE A 66 -0.15 -17.25 -9.39
C ILE A 66 1.08 -16.38 -9.63
N LEU A 67 2.28 -16.92 -9.39
CA LEU A 67 3.52 -16.25 -9.75
C LEU A 67 3.74 -16.40 -11.26
N ASP A 68 3.59 -15.30 -11.98
CA ASP A 68 3.72 -15.26 -13.43
C ASP A 68 4.75 -14.21 -13.86
N THR A 69 5.73 -14.65 -14.66
CA THR A 69 6.76 -13.77 -15.24
C THR A 69 6.34 -13.16 -16.57
N GLY A 70 5.26 -13.66 -17.20
CA GLY A 70 4.71 -13.17 -18.46
C GLY A 70 3.93 -11.86 -18.33
N VAL A 71 3.49 -11.53 -17.11
CA VAL A 71 2.64 -10.36 -16.82
C VAL A 71 3.41 -9.27 -16.11
N ARG A 72 3.28 -8.03 -16.60
CA ARG A 72 3.92 -6.85 -15.97
C ARG A 72 3.23 -6.37 -14.70
N THR A 73 1.92 -6.56 -14.60
CA THR A 73 1.08 -5.99 -13.54
C THR A 73 0.32 -7.10 -12.86
N THR A 74 0.27 -7.08 -11.53
CA THR A 74 -0.58 -7.98 -10.75
C THR A 74 -2.05 -7.71 -11.04
N ILE A 75 -2.82 -8.77 -11.34
CA ILE A 75 -4.25 -8.69 -11.65
C ILE A 75 -5.04 -9.38 -10.54
N LEU A 76 -6.05 -8.68 -10.00
CA LEU A 76 -7.11 -9.28 -9.20
C LEU A 76 -8.30 -9.55 -10.13
N THR A 77 -8.66 -10.83 -10.29
CA THR A 77 -9.73 -11.24 -11.21
C THR A 77 -11.10 -11.31 -10.55
N ASP A 78 -11.14 -11.42 -9.22
CA ASP A 78 -12.38 -11.50 -8.45
C ASP A 78 -12.85 -10.09 -8.05
N ARG A 79 -14.05 -9.73 -8.53
CA ARG A 79 -14.65 -8.43 -8.27
C ARG A 79 -15.14 -8.30 -6.83
N ASP A 80 -15.66 -9.37 -6.23
CA ASP A 80 -16.21 -9.32 -4.87
C ASP A 80 -15.10 -9.02 -3.86
N ILE A 81 -13.89 -9.51 -4.15
CA ILE A 81 -12.67 -9.20 -3.40
C ILE A 81 -12.31 -7.71 -3.48
N SER A 82 -12.47 -7.08 -4.65
CA SER A 82 -12.16 -5.65 -4.81
C SER A 82 -13.10 -4.75 -4.01
N ASP A 83 -14.38 -5.13 -3.95
CA ASP A 83 -15.41 -4.41 -3.20
C ASP A 83 -15.19 -4.57 -1.69
N LEU A 84 -14.79 -5.77 -1.24
CA LEU A 84 -14.47 -6.04 0.16
C LEU A 84 -13.31 -5.17 0.69
N VAL A 85 -12.29 -4.92 -0.13
CA VAL A 85 -11.09 -4.17 0.28
C VAL A 85 -11.28 -2.66 0.11
N SER A 86 -12.43 -2.20 -0.40
CA SER A 86 -12.74 -0.77 -0.63
C SER A 86 -11.65 -0.05 -1.42
N ILE A 87 -11.07 -0.74 -2.42
CA ILE A 87 -10.00 -0.18 -3.24
C ILE A 87 -10.62 0.86 -4.17
N SER A 88 -10.07 2.08 -4.15
CA SER A 88 -10.47 3.11 -5.12
C SER A 88 -9.88 2.78 -6.48
N TYR A 89 -10.74 2.63 -7.48
CA TYR A 89 -10.32 2.46 -8.87
C TYR A 89 -9.70 3.76 -9.39
N ASP A 90 -8.41 3.73 -9.70
CA ASP A 90 -7.68 4.90 -10.21
C ASP A 90 -7.96 5.13 -11.71
N ARG A 91 -7.86 4.07 -12.52
CA ARG A 91 -8.07 4.14 -13.97
C ARG A 91 -8.54 2.82 -14.56
N SER A 92 -9.28 2.91 -15.67
CA SER A 92 -9.54 1.76 -16.52
C SER A 92 -8.32 1.46 -17.39
N VAL A 93 -8.03 0.18 -17.58
CA VAL A 93 -6.94 -0.31 -18.43
C VAL A 93 -7.50 -1.39 -19.34
N THR A 94 -7.33 -1.21 -20.64
CA THR A 94 -7.67 -2.25 -21.63
C THR A 94 -6.51 -3.25 -21.69
N ILE A 95 -6.80 -4.50 -21.37
CA ILE A 95 -5.83 -5.60 -21.43
C ILE A 95 -6.00 -6.30 -22.78
N ALA A 96 -4.97 -6.29 -23.61
CA ALA A 96 -5.00 -6.95 -24.93
C ALA A 96 -4.82 -8.49 -24.84
N GLY A 97 -4.38 -8.98 -23.68
CA GLY A 97 -4.18 -10.39 -23.36
C GLY A 97 -3.51 -10.51 -21.98
N ALA A 98 -3.61 -11.67 -21.34
CA ALA A 98 -3.00 -11.90 -20.03
C ALA A 98 -1.46 -12.00 -20.12
N GLY A 99 -0.93 -12.43 -21.26
CA GLY A 99 0.51 -12.62 -21.48
C GLY A 99 1.01 -13.87 -20.80
#